data_AF-A0A1G6MAW7-F1
#
_entry.id   AF-A0A1G6MAW7-F1
#
_cell.length_a   1.000
_cell.length_b   1.000
_cell.length_c   1.000
_cell.angle_alpha   90.00
_cell.angle_beta   90.00
_cell.angle_gamma   90.00
#
_symmetry.space_group_name_H-M   'P 1'
#
loop_
_entity.id
_entity.type
_entity.pdbx_description
1 polymer ?
#
loop_
_entity_poly.entity_id
_entity_poly.type
_entity_poly.pdbx_seq_one_letter_code
_entity_poly.pdbx_strand_id
1 'polypeptide(L)'
;MWLTRPLLALLIAVASGCGGVTVQAAEVCPAQPGQPLRSVDVFDGPVEDLATLVPDSAKERVGHWQLGYVYAAGRSVNLRCHYADGRTVDVPLPKKVERCDYRIDATKTLTLNCK
;
A
#
# COMPACT_ATOMS: atom_id res chain seq x y z
N MET A 1 64.31 -23.00 -27.74
CA MET A 1 64.79 -22.43 -26.46
C MET A 1 64.13 -21.05 -26.33
N TRP A 2 62.87 -21.01 -25.89
CA TRP A 2 62.43 -20.56 -24.56
C TRP A 2 62.85 -19.13 -24.19
N LEU A 3 61.88 -18.20 -24.07
CA LEU A 3 61.85 -17.07 -23.12
C LEU A 3 60.49 -16.35 -23.30
N THR A 4 59.47 -16.76 -22.54
CA THR A 4 58.90 -16.08 -21.34
C THR A 4 57.95 -14.91 -21.64
N ARG A 5 56.65 -15.16 -21.45
CA ARG A 5 55.60 -14.14 -21.32
C ARG A 5 55.34 -13.91 -19.82
N PRO A 6 55.35 -12.67 -19.30
CA PRO A 6 54.88 -12.42 -17.96
C PRO A 6 53.34 -12.35 -17.94
N LEU A 7 52.74 -13.12 -17.03
CA LEU A 7 51.34 -13.00 -16.62
C LEU A 7 51.14 -11.63 -15.96
N LEU A 8 50.25 -10.80 -16.49
CA LEU A 8 49.65 -9.71 -15.74
C LEU A 8 48.28 -10.20 -15.22
N ALA A 9 48.23 -10.60 -13.96
CA ALA A 9 47.01 -10.95 -13.27
C ALA A 9 46.30 -9.66 -12.83
N LEU A 10 45.20 -9.30 -13.48
CA LEU A 10 44.33 -8.19 -13.08
C LEU A 10 43.26 -8.73 -12.11
N LEU A 11 43.49 -8.54 -10.81
CA LEU A 11 42.53 -8.82 -9.74
C LEU A 11 41.43 -7.75 -9.76
N ILE A 12 40.27 -8.08 -10.33
CA ILE A 12 39.05 -7.27 -10.23
C ILE A 12 38.30 -7.71 -8.97
N ALA A 13 38.40 -6.89 -7.92
CA ALA A 13 37.61 -7.04 -6.70
C ALA A 13 36.15 -6.65 -7.01
N VAL A 14 35.28 -7.65 -7.11
CA VAL A 14 33.83 -7.44 -7.24
C VAL A 14 33.29 -7.09 -5.86
N ALA A 15 33.08 -5.80 -5.60
CA ALA A 15 32.36 -5.32 -4.44
C ALA A 15 30.86 -5.66 -4.62
N SER A 16 30.45 -6.80 -4.06
CA SER A 16 29.04 -7.20 -3.96
C SER A 16 28.30 -6.25 -3.01
N GLY A 17 27.78 -5.16 -3.55
CA GLY A 17 26.84 -4.30 -2.85
C GLY A 17 25.48 -4.98 -2.77
N CYS A 18 25.18 -5.62 -1.64
CA CYS A 18 23.81 -5.99 -1.28
C CYS A 18 23.01 -4.70 -1.00
N GLY A 19 22.47 -4.10 -2.06
CA GLY A 19 21.43 -3.08 -1.93
C GLY A 19 20.19 -3.77 -1.34
N GLY A 20 19.92 -3.53 -0.06
CA GLY A 20 18.71 -4.02 0.59
C GLY A 20 17.49 -3.47 -0.15
N VAL A 21 16.76 -4.35 -0.84
CA VAL A 21 15.46 -4.02 -1.43
C VAL A 21 14.50 -3.81 -0.26
N THR A 22 14.25 -2.56 0.09
CA THR A 22 13.14 -2.23 0.98
C THR A 22 11.86 -2.52 0.22
N VAL A 23 11.22 -3.66 0.52
CA VAL A 23 9.87 -3.96 0.04
C VAL A 23 8.94 -2.96 0.70
N GLN A 24 8.69 -1.85 0.01
CA GLN A 24 7.72 -0.85 0.42
C GLN A 24 6.36 -1.55 0.46
N ALA A 25 5.73 -1.55 1.63
CA ALA A 25 4.39 -2.10 1.78
C ALA A 25 3.51 -1.47 0.70
N ALA A 26 2.89 -2.30 -0.14
CA ALA A 26 2.03 -1.83 -1.21
C ALA A 26 0.96 -0.91 -0.60
N GLU A 27 0.95 0.36 -1.00
CA GLU A 27 -0.09 1.30 -0.60
C GLU A 27 -1.42 0.76 -1.12
N VAL A 28 -2.40 0.65 -0.22
CA VAL A 28 -3.72 0.09 -0.53
C VAL A 28 -4.39 0.87 -1.65
N CYS A 29 -4.43 2.20 -1.52
CA CYS A 29 -4.82 3.09 -2.61
C CYS A 29 -3.58 3.46 -3.43
N PRO A 30 -3.56 3.24 -4.74
CA PRO A 30 -2.41 3.59 -5.58
C PRO A 30 -2.06 5.07 -5.50
N ALA A 31 -0.78 5.42 -5.38
CA ALA A 31 -0.35 6.81 -5.48
C ALA A 31 -0.73 7.41 -6.85
N GLN A 32 -1.29 8.62 -6.85
CA GLN A 32 -1.61 9.39 -8.05
C GLN A 32 -0.75 10.67 -8.06
N PRO A 33 0.15 10.87 -9.04
CA PRO A 33 1.02 12.04 -9.08
C PRO A 33 0.23 13.36 -9.04
N GLY A 34 0.53 14.21 -8.05
CA GLY A 34 -0.14 15.51 -7.87
C GLY A 34 -1.60 15.44 -7.41
N GLN A 35 -2.15 14.24 -7.20
CA GLN A 35 -3.55 14.02 -6.85
C GLN A 35 -3.59 13.27 -5.52
N PRO A 36 -3.58 13.98 -4.38
CA PRO A 36 -3.60 13.32 -3.08
C PRO A 36 -4.94 12.63 -2.85
N LEU A 37 -4.88 11.51 -2.12
CA LEU A 37 -6.06 10.80 -1.64
C LEU A 37 -6.83 11.69 -0.66
N ARG A 38 -8.15 11.79 -0.83
CA ARG A 38 -9.03 12.65 -0.03
C ARG A 38 -9.91 11.87 0.93
N SER A 39 -10.48 10.78 0.44
CA SER A 39 -11.35 9.90 1.22
C SER A 39 -11.28 8.49 0.68
N VAL A 40 -11.79 7.56 1.48
CA VAL A 40 -11.97 6.17 1.09
C VAL A 40 -13.34 5.72 1.56
N ASP A 41 -14.02 4.94 0.72
CA ASP A 41 -15.12 4.11 1.15
C ASP A 41 -14.59 2.68 1.30
N VAL A 42 -14.96 2.01 2.38
CA VAL A 42 -14.59 0.61 2.66
C VAL A 42 -15.86 -0.23 2.52
N PHE A 43 -15.82 -1.30 1.74
CA PHE A 43 -16.98 -2.14 1.44
C PHE A 43 -16.83 -3.52 2.04
N ASP A 44 -17.94 -4.06 2.55
CA ASP A 44 -18.07 -5.48 2.87
C ASP A 44 -18.58 -6.22 1.62
N GLY A 45 -17.64 -6.80 0.87
CA GLY A 45 -17.91 -7.43 -0.42
C GLY A 45 -17.59 -6.52 -1.62
N PRO A 46 -18.07 -6.88 -2.82
CA PRO A 46 -17.89 -6.11 -4.04
C PRO A 46 -18.42 -4.67 -3.93
N VAL A 47 -17.81 -3.74 -4.66
CA VAL A 47 -18.18 -2.31 -4.58
C VAL A 47 -19.56 -2.06 -5.19
N GLU A 48 -19.96 -2.84 -6.18
CA GLU A 48 -21.27 -2.82 -6.84
C GLU A 48 -22.44 -3.19 -5.91
N ASP A 49 -22.18 -3.89 -4.82
CA ASP A 49 -23.19 -4.24 -3.81
C ASP A 49 -23.46 -3.07 -2.84
N LEU A 50 -22.62 -2.02 -2.89
CA LEU A 50 -22.78 -0.77 -2.13
C LEU A 50 -22.88 -0.94 -0.61
N ALA A 51 -22.31 -2.03 -0.07
CA ALA A 51 -22.28 -2.34 1.35
C ALA A 51 -21.14 -1.59 2.07
N THR A 52 -21.22 -0.25 2.15
CA THR A 52 -20.19 0.57 2.78
C THR A 52 -20.16 0.40 4.30
N LEU A 53 -18.97 0.20 4.84
CA LEU A 53 -18.66 0.12 6.26
C LEU A 53 -18.36 1.51 6.85
N VAL A 54 -19.02 1.82 7.95
CA VAL A 54 -18.71 2.99 8.77
C VAL A 54 -17.50 2.68 9.66
N PRO A 55 -16.56 3.62 9.89
CA PRO A 55 -15.48 3.41 10.83
C PRO A 55 -16.01 3.11 12.24
N ASP A 56 -15.47 2.09 12.90
CA ASP A 56 -15.76 1.80 14.31
C ASP A 56 -15.36 2.95 15.25
N SER A 57 -14.37 3.74 14.84
CA SER A 57 -14.05 5.01 15.48
C SER A 57 -13.72 6.06 14.43
N ALA A 58 -14.36 7.22 14.54
CA ALA A 58 -14.11 8.36 13.67
C ALA A 58 -13.94 9.64 14.49
N LYS A 59 -12.79 10.29 14.32
CA LYS A 59 -12.54 11.70 14.69
C LYS A 59 -12.24 12.48 13.41
N GLU A 60 -12.18 13.80 13.51
CA GLU A 60 -11.98 14.70 12.36
C GLU A 60 -10.81 14.28 11.45
N ARG A 61 -9.69 13.83 12.03
CA ARG A 61 -8.46 13.52 11.27
C ARG A 61 -7.93 12.11 11.45
N VAL A 62 -8.57 11.29 12.28
CA VAL A 62 -8.11 9.93 12.57
C VAL A 62 -9.29 9.02 12.86
N GLY A 63 -9.18 7.76 12.47
CA GLY A 63 -10.18 6.76 12.76
C GLY A 63 -9.77 5.40 12.23
N HIS A 64 -10.65 4.41 12.36
CA HIS A 64 -10.34 3.06 11.93
C HIS A 64 -11.58 2.20 11.70
N TRP A 65 -11.38 1.15 10.91
CA TRP A 65 -12.28 0.01 10.76
C TRP A 65 -11.63 -1.24 11.33
N GLN A 66 -12.39 -2.02 12.08
CA GLN A 66 -12.12 -3.42 12.38
C GLN A 66 -12.69 -4.24 11.22
N LEU A 67 -11.88 -5.11 10.62
CA LEU A 67 -12.23 -5.84 9.39
C LEU A 67 -12.16 -7.36 9.54
N GLY A 68 -11.58 -7.86 10.64
CA GLY A 68 -11.47 -9.30 10.91
C GLY A 68 -12.81 -10.05 10.80
N TYR A 69 -13.91 -9.43 11.25
CA TYR A 69 -15.24 -10.05 11.20
C TYR A 69 -15.75 -10.29 9.78
N VAL A 70 -15.39 -9.42 8.82
CA VAL A 70 -15.77 -9.56 7.41
C VAL A 70 -15.15 -10.84 6.85
N TYR A 71 -13.85 -11.01 7.11
CA TYR A 71 -13.10 -12.16 6.66
C TYR A 71 -13.48 -13.46 7.37
N ALA A 72 -13.81 -13.40 8.66
CA ALA A 72 -14.30 -14.54 9.43
C ALA A 72 -15.64 -15.07 8.89
N ALA A 73 -16.45 -14.19 8.31
CA ALA A 73 -17.69 -14.56 7.62
C ALA A 73 -17.47 -15.04 6.16
N GLY A 74 -16.22 -15.20 5.71
CA GLY A 74 -15.90 -15.66 4.36
C GLY A 74 -16.05 -14.60 3.26
N ARG A 75 -16.21 -13.32 3.63
CA ARG A 75 -16.36 -12.21 2.69
C ARG A 75 -15.01 -11.51 2.43
N SER A 76 -15.03 -10.55 1.50
CA SER A 76 -13.87 -9.75 1.12
C SER A 76 -14.07 -8.28 1.50
N VAL A 77 -12.98 -7.51 1.55
CA VAL A 77 -13.05 -6.06 1.70
C VAL A 77 -12.51 -5.42 0.44
N ASN A 78 -13.27 -4.47 -0.11
CA ASN A 78 -12.86 -3.64 -1.23
C ASN A 78 -12.87 -2.17 -0.80
N LEU A 79 -12.07 -1.34 -1.47
CA LEU A 79 -11.99 0.09 -1.19
C LEU A 79 -12.26 0.87 -2.47
N ARG A 80 -12.96 2.00 -2.33
CA ARG A 80 -13.02 3.06 -3.34
C ARG A 80 -12.17 4.22 -2.87
N CYS A 81 -11.08 4.48 -3.59
CA CYS A 81 -10.14 5.55 -3.31
C CYS A 81 -10.58 6.81 -4.06
N HIS A 82 -10.82 7.92 -3.36
CA HIS A 82 -11.25 9.19 -3.95
C HIS A 82 -10.10 10.20 -3.94
N TYR A 83 -9.76 10.75 -5.11
CA TYR A 83 -8.62 11.65 -5.28
C TYR A 83 -9.05 13.11 -5.45
N ALA A 84 -8.09 14.03 -5.31
CA ALA A 84 -8.33 15.47 -5.35
C ALA A 84 -8.93 16.00 -6.66
N ASP A 85 -8.71 15.32 -7.79
CA ASP A 85 -9.28 15.64 -9.09
C ASP A 85 -10.67 15.02 -9.32
N GLY A 86 -11.24 14.35 -8.31
CA GLY A 86 -12.53 13.68 -8.38
C GLY A 86 -12.49 12.30 -9.02
N ARG A 87 -11.32 11.81 -9.47
CA ARG A 87 -11.20 10.41 -9.92
C ARG A 87 -11.40 9.46 -8.74
N THR A 88 -11.99 8.31 -9.05
CA THR A 88 -12.12 7.19 -8.13
C THR A 88 -11.38 5.97 -8.68
N VAL A 89 -10.80 5.17 -7.79
CA VAL A 89 -10.19 3.88 -8.13
C VAL A 89 -10.69 2.85 -7.13
N ASP A 90 -11.31 1.81 -7.64
CA ASP A 90 -11.77 0.67 -6.84
C ASP A 90 -10.66 -0.38 -6.78
N VAL A 91 -10.32 -0.82 -5.58
CA VAL A 91 -9.25 -1.79 -5.33
C VAL A 91 -9.68 -2.84 -4.31
N PRO A 92 -9.41 -4.13 -4.55
CA PRO A 92 -9.53 -5.14 -3.51
C PRO A 92 -8.44 -4.94 -2.48
N LEU A 93 -8.76 -5.16 -1.20
CA LEU A 93 -7.71 -5.23 -0.19
C LEU A 93 -6.94 -6.56 -0.38
N PRO A 94 -5.65 -6.53 -0.76
CA PRO A 94 -4.97 -7.71 -1.30
C PRO A 94 -4.69 -8.79 -0.24
N LYS A 95 -4.71 -8.40 1.03
CA LYS A 95 -4.51 -9.29 2.18
C LYS A 95 -5.67 -9.11 3.14
N LYS A 96 -6.06 -10.20 3.79
CA LYS A 96 -6.93 -10.14 4.96
C LYS A 96 -6.18 -9.42 6.08
N VAL A 97 -6.78 -8.38 6.63
CA VAL A 97 -6.22 -7.57 7.71
C VAL A 97 -7.22 -7.51 8.84
N GLU A 98 -6.76 -7.34 10.07
CA GLU A 98 -7.67 -7.18 11.19
C GLU A 98 -8.22 -5.76 11.25
N ARG A 99 -7.45 -4.78 10.77
CA ARG A 99 -7.79 -3.37 10.93
C ARG A 99 -7.19 -2.49 9.86
N CYS A 100 -7.93 -1.45 9.46
CA CYS A 100 -7.40 -0.32 8.69
C CYS A 100 -7.57 0.97 9.49
N ASP A 101 -6.47 1.69 9.71
CA ASP A 101 -6.42 3.00 10.34
C ASP A 101 -6.30 4.09 9.25
N TYR A 102 -7.08 5.16 9.34
CA TYR A 102 -6.89 6.35 8.51
C TYR A 102 -6.34 7.52 9.33
N ARG A 103 -5.52 8.35 8.67
CA ARG A 103 -5.08 9.65 9.18
C ARG A 103 -5.09 10.70 8.07
N ILE A 104 -5.65 11.86 8.38
CA ILE A 104 -5.72 13.02 7.50
C ILE A 104 -4.74 14.08 8.02
N ASP A 105 -3.84 14.54 7.16
CA ASP A 105 -2.89 15.59 7.52
C ASP A 105 -3.46 17.01 7.35
N ALA A 106 -2.64 18.03 7.64
CA ALA A 106 -3.02 19.44 7.53
C ALA A 106 -3.35 19.87 6.08
N THR A 107 -2.85 19.16 5.07
CA THR A 107 -3.13 19.40 3.64
C THR A 107 -4.37 18.63 3.14
N LYS A 108 -5.09 17.99 4.07
CA LYS A 108 -6.22 17.10 3.79
C LYS A 108 -5.83 15.89 2.94
N THR A 109 -4.58 15.44 3.05
CA THR A 109 -4.14 14.19 2.42
C THR A 109 -4.43 13.06 3.39
N LEU A 110 -5.19 12.06 2.93
CA LEU A 110 -5.52 10.86 3.68
C LEU A 110 -4.44 9.80 3.46
N THR A 111 -4.02 9.14 4.55
CA THR A 111 -3.17 7.95 4.52
C THR A 111 -3.91 6.79 5.18
N LEU A 112 -3.78 5.59 4.61
CA LEU A 112 -4.30 4.35 5.16
C LEU A 112 -3.16 3.45 5.61
N ASN A 113 -3.33 2.83 6.77
CA ASN A 113 -2.47 1.76 7.25
C ASN A 113 -3.33 0.55 7.63
N CYS A 114 -3.17 -0.55 6.91
CA CYS A 114 -3.93 -1.78 7.10
C CYS A 114 -3.00 -2.90 7.60
N LYS A 115 -3.39 -3.57 8.69
CA LYS A 115 -2.55 -4.54 9.43
C LYS A 115 -3.34 -5.73 9.94
#